data_AF-A0A257M2S3-F1
#
_entry.id   AF-A0A257M2S3-F1
#
_cell.length_a   1.000
_cell.length_b   1.000
_cell.length_c   1.000
_cell.angle_alpha   90.00
_cell.angle_beta   90.00
_cell.angle_gamma   90.00
#
_symmetry.space_group_name_H-M   'P 1'
#
loop_
_entity.id
_entity.type
_entity.pdbx_description
1 polymer ?
#
loop_
_entity_poly.entity_id
_entity_poly.type
_entity_poly.pdbx_seq_one_letter_code
_entity_poly.pdbx_strand_id
1 'polypeptide(L)'
;LESAQTFSELEAGKLVVKVASGNAITETGPADSSWDIATAFSKPETGLLITSGHATERGWQIGFRYKNGTWKSKGGDLFAVDLKGESKAIHSPSPKVYLPIGNCLMGHIDGPDAMALAFMKSAGVRQMAGYTLPTWYGYQGWGLIDYFVEQPGRYSLTDAFFANQAALIQRLQIHFPEIANEESDSPMGKISKPIPVGAAAKSAGLNSQDANGLLFDRDVVAFYGDPAWDARLANGPLQWKESWKQETKGGSLEITPLAGESSFAPINTNGSQRGHRPIVRFFDHRIDPASVKITERADLKPVITDDFLLLPLPAKASGPLRVAFTATAAE
;
A
#
# COMPACT_ATOMS: atom_id res chain seq x y z
N LEU A 1 -1.57 19.50 5.57
CA LEU A 1 -0.21 19.69 5.03
C LEU A 1 0.75 18.92 5.90
N GLU A 2 1.44 17.94 5.33
CA GLU A 2 2.22 16.94 6.07
C GLU A 2 3.70 17.33 6.15
N SER A 3 4.34 16.94 7.25
CA SER A 3 5.79 16.94 7.40
C SER A 3 6.33 15.51 7.35
N ALA A 4 7.56 15.33 6.89
CA ALA A 4 8.21 14.02 6.82
C ALA A 4 9.70 14.11 7.17
N GLN A 5 10.23 13.05 7.75
CA GLN A 5 11.66 12.78 7.86
C GLN A 5 11.95 11.44 7.20
N THR A 6 12.78 11.44 6.16
CA THR A 6 13.10 10.24 5.38
C THR A 6 14.58 9.96 5.49
N PHE A 7 14.92 8.77 5.98
CA PHE A 7 16.30 8.30 6.11
C PHE A 7 16.62 7.37 4.94
N SER A 8 17.71 7.62 4.23
CA SER A 8 18.06 6.83 3.05
C SER A 8 18.50 5.42 3.40
N GLU A 9 17.97 4.42 2.69
CA GLU A 9 18.46 3.03 2.79
C GLU A 9 19.74 2.80 1.97
N LEU A 10 20.08 3.72 1.06
CA LEU A 10 21.16 3.52 0.09
C LEU A 10 22.41 4.36 0.38
N GLU A 11 22.25 5.48 1.08
CA GLU A 11 23.30 6.47 1.32
C GLU A 11 23.35 6.79 2.82
N ALA A 12 24.45 6.43 3.49
CA ALA A 12 24.63 6.66 4.91
C ALA A 12 24.57 8.16 5.23
N GLY A 13 23.84 8.53 6.29
CA GLY A 13 23.71 9.92 6.73
C GLY A 13 22.83 10.82 5.85
N LYS A 14 22.27 10.31 4.74
CA LYS A 14 21.33 11.11 3.94
C LYS A 14 19.96 11.17 4.61
N LEU A 15 19.60 12.37 5.05
CA LEU A 15 18.31 12.71 5.62
C LEU A 15 17.57 13.65 4.65
N VAL A 16 16.29 13.39 4.41
CA VAL A 16 15.43 14.33 3.71
C VAL A 16 14.35 14.79 4.67
N VAL A 17 14.29 16.11 4.90
CA VAL A 17 13.30 16.73 5.78
C VAL A 17 12.32 17.52 4.94
N LYS A 18 11.04 17.34 5.21
CA LYS A 18 9.96 18.15 4.65
C LYS A 18 9.16 18.74 5.82
N VAL A 19 9.13 20.07 5.91
CA VAL A 19 8.21 20.77 6.81
C VAL A 19 6.85 20.93 6.14
N ALA A 20 5.79 21.11 6.94
CA ALA A 20 4.45 21.31 6.42
C ALA A 20 4.42 22.48 5.41
N SER A 21 3.92 22.24 4.20
CA SER A 21 3.84 23.23 3.11
C SER A 21 5.20 23.68 2.53
N GLY A 22 6.31 23.10 2.99
CA GLY A 22 7.64 23.38 2.46
C GLY A 22 8.09 22.39 1.40
N ASN A 23 9.16 22.76 0.70
CA ASN A 23 9.90 21.83 -0.15
C ASN A 23 10.70 20.85 0.71
N ALA A 24 10.93 19.65 0.18
CA ALA A 24 11.85 18.71 0.79
C ALA A 24 13.29 19.23 0.64
N ILE A 25 14.04 19.23 1.74
CA ILE A 25 15.45 19.61 1.79
C ILE A 25 16.29 18.39 2.18
N THR A 26 17.45 18.24 1.54
CA THR A 26 18.40 17.19 1.90
C THR A 26 19.37 17.74 2.93
N GLU A 27 19.54 17.01 4.02
CA GLU A 27 20.41 17.30 5.14
C GLU A 27 21.33 16.09 5.41
N THR A 28 22.35 16.33 6.23
CA THR A 28 23.25 15.28 6.70
C THR A 28 22.86 14.89 8.13
N GLY A 29 22.30 13.71 8.29
CA GLY A 29 22.10 13.03 9.56
C GLY A 29 23.25 12.08 9.92
N PRO A 30 23.13 11.34 11.02
CA PRO A 30 24.13 10.35 11.41
C PRO A 30 24.12 9.13 10.49
N ALA A 31 25.29 8.50 10.35
CA ALA A 31 25.44 7.28 9.55
C ALA A 31 24.66 6.11 10.16
N ASP A 32 24.64 6.01 11.49
CA ASP A 32 23.69 5.17 12.22
C ASP A 32 22.48 6.01 12.60
N SER A 33 21.34 5.71 12.00
CA SER A 33 20.08 6.44 12.19
C SER A 33 19.09 5.69 13.09
N SER A 34 19.49 4.59 13.71
CA SER A 34 18.59 3.73 14.50
C SER A 34 17.90 4.48 15.64
N TRP A 35 18.63 5.36 16.33
CA TRP A 35 18.10 6.18 17.41
C TRP A 35 17.37 7.43 16.94
N ASP A 36 17.81 8.05 15.84
CA ASP A 36 17.14 9.22 15.26
C ASP A 36 15.76 8.84 14.73
N ILE A 37 15.65 7.71 14.04
CA ILE A 37 14.35 7.16 13.60
C ILE A 37 13.49 6.86 14.83
N ALA A 38 14.06 6.28 15.89
CA ALA A 38 13.30 5.95 17.10
C ALA A 38 12.78 7.20 17.81
N THR A 39 13.62 8.23 17.86
CA THR A 39 13.29 9.54 18.44
C THR A 39 12.19 10.22 17.62
N ALA A 40 12.33 10.25 16.29
CA ALA A 40 11.34 10.82 15.39
C ALA A 40 9.99 10.07 15.47
N PHE A 41 10.03 8.74 15.48
CA PHE A 41 8.85 7.90 15.58
C PHE A 41 8.11 8.07 16.92
N SER A 42 8.85 8.21 18.03
CA SER A 42 8.26 8.29 19.37
C SER A 42 7.51 9.59 19.64
N LYS A 43 7.73 10.63 18.83
CA LYS A 43 7.04 11.91 18.92
C LYS A 43 5.52 11.77 18.80
N PRO A 44 4.72 12.46 19.63
CA PRO A 44 3.26 12.40 19.56
C PRO A 44 2.69 12.74 18.18
N GLU A 45 3.29 13.71 17.49
CA GLU A 45 2.88 14.19 16.16
C GLU A 45 3.19 13.24 15.01
N THR A 46 4.05 12.23 15.20
CA THR A 46 4.37 11.26 14.16
C THR A 46 3.24 10.24 14.06
N GLY A 47 2.40 10.36 13.02
CA GLY A 47 1.26 9.47 12.80
C GLY A 47 1.54 8.27 11.90
N LEU A 48 2.65 8.26 11.15
CA LEU A 48 2.96 7.25 10.13
C LEU A 48 4.45 6.89 10.14
N LEU A 49 4.74 5.60 10.14
CA LEU A 49 6.06 5.04 9.84
C LEU A 49 5.98 4.17 8.60
N ILE A 50 6.85 4.39 7.63
CA ILE A 50 6.99 3.55 6.43
C ILE A 50 8.40 2.99 6.41
N THR A 51 8.54 1.68 6.22
CA THR A 51 9.84 1.00 6.19
C THR A 51 9.94 -0.01 5.06
N SER A 52 11.17 -0.27 4.64
CA SER A 52 11.54 -1.35 3.73
C SER A 52 12.87 -1.97 4.14
N GLY A 53 13.38 -2.92 3.36
CA GLY A 53 14.67 -3.57 3.62
C GLY A 53 14.57 -4.84 4.47
N HIS A 54 15.71 -5.29 4.96
CA HIS A 54 15.81 -6.60 5.62
C HIS A 54 15.12 -6.63 6.98
N ALA A 55 14.26 -7.61 7.18
CA ALA A 55 13.57 -7.83 8.44
C ALA A 55 13.30 -9.32 8.68
N THR A 56 13.09 -9.64 9.95
CA THR A 56 12.60 -10.92 10.46
C THR A 56 11.45 -10.63 11.43
N GLU A 57 10.84 -11.67 11.99
CA GLU A 57 9.82 -11.48 13.03
C GLU A 57 10.39 -10.82 14.30
N ARG A 58 11.72 -10.72 14.47
CA ARG A 58 12.34 -10.19 15.70
C ARG A 58 13.23 -8.97 15.47
N GLY A 59 13.31 -8.49 14.24
CA GLY A 59 14.06 -7.28 13.99
C GLY A 59 13.96 -6.73 12.59
N TRP A 60 14.31 -5.46 12.49
CA TRP A 60 14.44 -4.71 11.26
C TRP A 60 15.87 -4.15 11.18
N GLN A 61 16.55 -4.46 10.08
CA GLN A 61 17.84 -3.86 9.77
C GLN A 61 17.61 -2.56 9.00
N ILE A 62 18.09 -1.46 9.57
CA ILE A 62 18.02 -0.14 8.95
C ILE A 62 19.18 -0.05 7.95
N GLY A 63 18.95 0.58 6.80
CA GLY A 63 19.95 0.67 5.75
C GLY A 63 20.12 -0.64 4.96
N PHE A 64 20.13 -0.51 3.64
CA PHE A 64 20.29 -1.63 2.71
C PHE A 64 21.73 -1.74 2.19
N ARG A 65 22.38 -0.61 1.88
CA ARG A 65 23.73 -0.59 1.26
C ARG A 65 24.88 -0.31 2.22
N TYR A 66 24.58 -0.04 3.47
CA TYR A 66 25.59 0.37 4.46
C TYR A 66 25.23 -0.20 5.84
N LYS A 67 26.22 -0.23 6.74
CA LYS A 67 26.01 -0.67 8.13
C LYS A 67 25.26 0.41 8.90
N ASN A 68 24.18 0.02 9.55
CA ASN A 68 23.38 0.86 10.45
C ASN A 68 22.94 0.01 11.65
N GLY A 69 22.35 0.63 12.66
CA GLY A 69 21.71 -0.07 13.75
C GLY A 69 20.47 -0.86 13.30
N THR A 70 19.81 -1.49 14.28
CA THR A 70 18.65 -2.35 14.07
C THR A 70 17.56 -2.01 15.06
N TRP A 71 16.31 -2.29 14.71
CA TRP A 71 15.24 -2.39 15.69
C TRP A 71 14.98 -3.85 16.01
N LYS A 72 14.66 -4.15 17.28
CA LYS A 72 14.40 -5.50 17.77
C LYS A 72 13.16 -5.53 18.64
N SER A 73 12.54 -6.70 18.73
CA SER A 73 11.38 -6.94 19.59
C SER A 73 11.62 -8.05 20.61
N LYS A 74 11.02 -7.89 21.80
CA LYS A 74 10.97 -8.93 22.84
C LYS A 74 9.75 -8.70 23.74
N GLY A 75 8.91 -9.71 23.98
CA GLY A 75 7.76 -9.61 24.89
C GLY A 75 6.76 -8.50 24.53
N GLY A 76 6.63 -8.19 23.23
CA GLY A 76 5.86 -7.07 22.72
C GLY A 76 6.41 -5.68 23.09
N ASP A 77 7.69 -5.58 23.45
CA ASP A 77 8.41 -4.31 23.57
C ASP A 77 9.39 -4.15 22.40
N LEU A 78 9.59 -2.91 21.96
CA LEU A 78 10.42 -2.53 20.83
C LEU A 78 11.69 -1.79 21.30
N PHE A 79 12.82 -2.06 20.66
CA PHE A 79 14.12 -1.51 21.03
C PHE A 79 14.91 -1.07 19.80
N ALA A 80 15.53 0.11 19.84
CA ALA A 80 16.54 0.52 18.88
C ALA A 80 17.93 0.15 19.41
N VAL A 81 18.71 -0.56 18.60
CA VAL A 81 20.07 -1.00 18.92
C VAL A 81 21.04 -0.40 17.92
N ASP A 82 21.97 0.43 18.39
CA ASP A 82 22.97 1.07 17.54
C ASP A 82 24.10 0.11 17.13
N LEU A 83 25.03 0.58 16.30
CA LEU A 83 26.20 -0.16 15.84
C LEU A 83 27.19 -0.53 16.96
N LYS A 84 27.12 0.13 18.12
CA LYS A 84 27.91 -0.19 19.31
C LYS A 84 27.25 -1.27 20.17
N GLY A 85 25.99 -1.62 19.87
CA GLY A 85 25.18 -2.57 20.63
C GLY A 85 24.41 -1.93 21.78
N GLU A 86 24.41 -0.60 21.89
CA GLU A 86 23.65 0.13 22.90
C GLU A 86 22.16 0.12 22.53
N SER A 87 21.32 -0.25 23.49
CA SER A 87 19.87 -0.43 23.30
C SER A 87 19.06 0.67 23.96
N LYS A 88 18.05 1.19 23.26
CA LYS A 88 17.05 2.13 23.79
C LYS A 88 15.64 1.61 23.52
N ALA A 89 14.81 1.58 24.56
CA ALA A 89 13.41 1.23 24.40
C ALA A 89 12.69 2.27 23.52
N ILE A 90 11.80 1.79 22.66
CA ILE A 90 10.92 2.61 21.84
C ILE A 90 9.52 2.50 22.43
N HIS A 91 9.04 3.62 22.95
CA HIS A 91 7.70 3.71 23.49
C HIS A 91 6.99 4.94 22.92
N SER A 92 5.79 4.73 22.38
CA SER A 92 4.95 5.84 21.96
C SER A 92 3.48 5.53 22.25
N PRO A 93 2.80 6.35 23.08
CA PRO A 93 1.41 6.12 23.41
C PRO A 93 0.43 6.70 22.37
N SER A 94 0.90 7.55 21.44
CA SER A 94 0.03 8.16 20.44
C SER A 94 -0.36 7.15 19.35
N PRO A 95 -1.60 7.19 18.83
CA PRO A 95 -2.02 6.33 17.73
C PRO A 95 -1.17 6.54 16.46
N LYS A 96 -0.73 5.44 15.85
CA LYS A 96 0.08 5.45 14.63
C LYS A 96 -0.38 4.40 13.62
N VAL A 97 -0.04 4.65 12.38
CA VAL A 97 -0.02 3.67 11.29
C VAL A 97 1.41 3.21 11.07
N TYR A 98 1.58 1.91 10.82
CA TYR A 98 2.85 1.34 10.39
C TYR A 98 2.73 0.61 9.06
N LEU A 99 3.54 1.00 8.07
CA LEU A 99 3.58 0.40 6.74
C LEU A 99 4.96 -0.20 6.43
N PRO A 100 5.20 -1.47 6.81
CA PRO A 100 6.39 -2.23 6.43
C PRO A 100 6.33 -2.75 4.98
N ILE A 101 6.10 -1.85 4.03
CA ILE A 101 5.74 -2.14 2.63
C ILE A 101 6.76 -2.98 1.85
N GLY A 102 8.02 -2.99 2.29
CA GLY A 102 9.10 -3.73 1.64
C GLY A 102 9.90 -4.59 2.62
N ASN A 103 9.37 -4.84 3.83
CA ASN A 103 10.01 -5.68 4.81
C ASN A 103 9.47 -7.11 4.77
N CYS A 104 10.38 -8.08 4.85
CA CYS A 104 10.03 -9.48 5.05
C CYS A 104 9.43 -9.70 6.44
N LEU A 105 8.46 -10.61 6.56
CA LEU A 105 7.99 -11.21 7.82
C LEU A 105 7.43 -10.23 8.88
N MET A 106 7.28 -8.94 8.56
CA MET A 106 6.79 -7.95 9.52
C MET A 106 5.31 -8.15 9.88
N GLY A 107 4.56 -8.86 9.03
CA GLY A 107 3.21 -9.31 9.31
C GLY A 107 3.14 -10.73 9.88
N HIS A 108 4.25 -11.45 10.03
CA HIS A 108 4.24 -12.81 10.54
C HIS A 108 4.28 -12.82 12.08
N ILE A 109 3.25 -13.38 12.71
CA ILE A 109 3.17 -13.55 14.16
C ILE A 109 3.33 -15.04 14.47
N ASP A 110 4.54 -15.43 14.84
CA ASP A 110 4.90 -16.80 15.20
C ASP A 110 5.20 -16.95 16.71
N GLY A 111 4.96 -15.89 17.49
CA GLY A 111 5.15 -15.87 18.94
C GLY A 111 5.08 -14.47 19.54
N PRO A 112 5.20 -14.35 20.88
CA PRO A 112 5.06 -13.08 21.61
C PRO A 112 6.18 -12.06 21.32
N ASP A 113 7.28 -12.53 20.74
CA ASP A 113 8.42 -11.69 20.36
C ASP A 113 8.27 -11.09 18.95
N ALA A 114 7.16 -11.32 18.23
CA ALA A 114 6.94 -10.80 16.90
C ALA A 114 6.94 -9.25 16.86
N MET A 115 7.62 -8.66 15.89
CA MET A 115 7.70 -7.21 15.69
C MET A 115 6.31 -6.57 15.56
N ALA A 116 5.36 -7.21 14.85
CA ALA A 116 3.98 -6.75 14.73
C ALA A 116 3.33 -6.50 16.11
N LEU A 117 3.52 -7.44 17.05
CA LEU A 117 3.00 -7.31 18.41
C LEU A 117 3.71 -6.19 19.18
N ALA A 118 5.02 -6.04 19.02
CA ALA A 118 5.77 -4.96 19.66
C ALA A 118 5.35 -3.58 19.17
N PHE A 119 5.16 -3.42 17.86
CA PHE A 119 4.64 -2.19 17.26
C PHE A 119 3.27 -1.81 17.82
N MET A 120 2.35 -2.79 17.95
CA MET A 120 1.01 -2.56 18.47
C MET A 120 0.97 -2.32 19.98
N LYS A 121 1.81 -3.03 20.77
CA LYS A 121 1.82 -2.93 22.23
C LYS A 121 2.59 -1.73 22.75
N SER A 122 3.87 -1.58 22.40
CA SER A 122 4.73 -0.54 23.00
C SER A 122 4.82 0.73 22.16
N ALA A 123 4.51 0.66 20.87
CA ALA A 123 4.82 1.71 19.89
C ALA A 123 3.59 2.41 19.28
N GLY A 124 2.40 2.19 19.85
CA GLY A 124 1.19 2.96 19.54
C GLY A 124 0.56 2.66 18.18
N VAL A 125 1.03 1.64 17.46
CA VAL A 125 0.45 1.25 16.18
C VAL A 125 -0.95 0.71 16.37
N ARG A 126 -1.92 1.29 15.66
CA ARG A 126 -3.33 0.88 15.69
C ARG A 126 -3.78 0.22 14.40
N GLN A 127 -3.07 0.45 13.29
CA GLN A 127 -3.23 -0.28 12.04
C GLN A 127 -1.87 -0.48 11.35
N MET A 128 -1.68 -1.65 10.75
CA MET A 128 -0.55 -1.96 9.88
C MET A 128 -0.89 -3.01 8.84
N ALA A 129 -0.14 -3.04 7.74
CA ALA A 129 -0.20 -4.10 6.73
C ALA A 129 1.20 -4.59 6.41
N GLY A 130 1.45 -5.91 6.51
CA GLY A 130 2.79 -6.47 6.38
C GLY A 130 2.81 -7.90 5.85
N TYR A 131 3.93 -8.27 5.24
CA TYR A 131 4.11 -9.61 4.68
C TYR A 131 4.28 -10.67 5.77
N THR A 132 3.60 -11.79 5.61
CA THR A 132 3.71 -12.98 6.47
C THR A 132 4.79 -13.96 6.00
N LEU A 133 5.33 -13.76 4.79
CA LEU A 133 6.46 -14.48 4.21
C LEU A 133 7.58 -13.52 3.77
N PRO A 134 8.78 -14.02 3.44
CA PRO A 134 9.83 -13.19 2.85
C PRO A 134 9.38 -12.63 1.49
N THR A 135 9.20 -11.31 1.42
CA THR A 135 8.67 -10.63 0.23
C THR A 135 9.71 -10.48 -0.87
N TRP A 136 9.26 -10.55 -2.13
CA TRP A 136 10.12 -10.44 -3.31
C TRP A 136 9.44 -9.73 -4.50
N TYR A 137 8.10 -9.68 -4.55
CA TYR A 137 7.37 -9.08 -5.66
C TYR A 137 6.93 -7.64 -5.37
N GLY A 138 6.14 -7.39 -4.33
CA GLY A 138 5.95 -6.04 -3.80
C GLY A 138 4.69 -5.29 -4.25
N TYR A 139 3.85 -5.85 -5.12
CA TYR A 139 2.60 -5.24 -5.55
C TYR A 139 1.71 -4.78 -4.39
N GLN A 140 1.49 -5.64 -3.39
CA GLN A 140 0.54 -5.34 -2.32
C GLN A 140 1.13 -4.39 -1.27
N GLY A 141 2.42 -4.52 -0.94
CA GLY A 141 3.10 -3.59 -0.04
C GLY A 141 3.26 -2.19 -0.65
N TRP A 142 3.93 -2.07 -1.81
CA TRP A 142 4.18 -0.77 -2.44
C TRP A 142 2.91 -0.10 -2.95
N GLY A 143 1.87 -0.87 -3.26
CA GLY A 143 0.57 -0.34 -3.65
C GLY A 143 -0.19 0.40 -2.56
N LEU A 144 0.18 0.19 -1.29
CA LEU A 144 -0.35 1.02 -0.21
C LEU A 144 0.18 2.44 -0.30
N ILE A 145 1.38 2.69 -0.82
CA ILE A 145 1.82 4.07 -1.07
C ILE A 145 0.93 4.74 -2.13
N ASP A 146 0.59 4.02 -3.20
CA ASP A 146 -0.21 4.53 -4.33
C ASP A 146 -1.62 4.98 -3.90
N TYR A 147 -2.31 4.15 -3.09
CA TYR A 147 -3.64 4.51 -2.58
C TYR A 147 -3.59 5.38 -1.32
N PHE A 148 -2.76 5.04 -0.33
CA PHE A 148 -2.82 5.72 0.97
C PHE A 148 -2.05 7.04 1.01
N VAL A 149 -0.84 7.07 0.44
CA VAL A 149 0.09 8.22 0.57
C VAL A 149 -0.01 9.18 -0.61
N GLU A 150 -0.13 8.64 -1.82
CA GLU A 150 -0.16 9.41 -3.06
C GLU A 150 -1.55 9.97 -3.39
N GLN A 151 -2.56 9.59 -2.60
CA GLN A 151 -3.91 10.13 -2.67
C GLN A 151 -4.38 10.62 -1.29
N PRO A 152 -3.68 11.61 -0.70
CA PRO A 152 -3.88 12.02 0.68
C PRO A 152 -5.30 12.51 0.93
N GLY A 153 -5.95 11.94 1.95
CA GLY A 153 -7.34 12.22 2.30
C GLY A 153 -8.37 11.39 1.53
N ARG A 154 -8.01 10.72 0.43
CA ARG A 154 -8.99 9.97 -0.38
C ARG A 154 -9.41 8.65 0.28
N TYR A 155 -8.47 7.90 0.83
CA TYR A 155 -8.71 6.59 1.42
C TYR A 155 -8.23 6.54 2.88
N SER A 156 -8.99 5.85 3.74
CA SER A 156 -8.42 5.33 4.98
C SER A 156 -7.40 4.24 4.64
N LEU A 157 -6.57 3.82 5.59
CA LEU A 157 -5.65 2.71 5.32
C LEU A 157 -6.43 1.40 5.02
N THR A 158 -7.56 1.17 5.67
CA THR A 158 -8.43 0.02 5.39
C THR A 158 -8.97 0.06 3.96
N ASP A 159 -9.47 1.22 3.52
CA ASP A 159 -9.94 1.42 2.14
C ASP A 159 -8.80 1.21 1.14
N ALA A 160 -7.61 1.75 1.44
CA ALA A 160 -6.43 1.62 0.59
C ALA A 160 -5.96 0.16 0.48
N PHE A 161 -5.98 -0.60 1.58
CA PHE A 161 -5.65 -2.02 1.58
C PHE A 161 -6.65 -2.82 0.74
N PHE A 162 -7.95 -2.58 0.91
CA PHE A 162 -8.99 -3.22 0.11
C PHE A 162 -8.86 -2.86 -1.37
N ALA A 163 -8.74 -1.57 -1.71
CA ALA A 163 -8.59 -1.09 -3.07
C ALA A 163 -7.38 -1.74 -3.76
N ASN A 164 -6.26 -1.85 -3.05
CA ASN A 164 -5.07 -2.53 -3.54
C ASN A 164 -5.27 -4.02 -3.78
N GLN A 165 -5.96 -4.70 -2.87
CA GLN A 165 -6.29 -6.10 -3.02
C GLN A 165 -7.23 -6.35 -4.22
N ALA A 166 -8.24 -5.50 -4.40
CA ALA A 166 -9.16 -5.56 -5.53
C ALA A 166 -8.44 -5.30 -6.86
N ALA A 167 -7.53 -4.32 -6.89
CA ALA A 167 -6.66 -4.05 -8.04
C ALA A 167 -5.77 -5.24 -8.40
N LEU A 168 -5.16 -5.89 -7.39
CA LEU A 168 -4.36 -7.09 -7.57
C LEU A 168 -5.19 -8.22 -8.18
N ILE A 169 -6.35 -8.52 -7.60
CA ILE A 169 -7.23 -9.61 -8.06
C ILE A 169 -7.70 -9.34 -9.48
N GLN A 170 -8.12 -8.11 -9.80
CA GLN A 170 -8.49 -7.73 -11.15
C GLN A 170 -7.33 -7.95 -12.14
N ARG A 171 -6.11 -7.58 -11.77
CA ARG A 171 -4.92 -7.78 -12.60
C ARG A 171 -4.63 -9.27 -12.84
N LEU A 172 -4.76 -10.11 -11.81
CA LEU A 172 -4.68 -11.56 -11.96
C LEU A 172 -5.74 -12.10 -12.91
N GLN A 173 -7.00 -11.73 -12.72
CA GLN A 173 -8.12 -12.22 -13.53
C GLN A 173 -8.02 -11.79 -15.00
N ILE A 174 -7.53 -10.58 -15.29
CA ILE A 174 -7.39 -10.09 -16.67
C ILE A 174 -6.20 -10.74 -17.38
N HIS A 175 -5.07 -10.89 -16.71
CA HIS A 175 -3.82 -11.28 -17.37
C HIS A 175 -3.45 -12.76 -17.19
N PHE A 176 -3.94 -13.40 -16.12
CA PHE A 176 -3.63 -14.78 -15.76
C PHE A 176 -4.86 -15.53 -15.22
N PRO A 177 -6.00 -15.53 -15.93
CA PRO A 177 -7.26 -16.11 -15.44
C PRO A 177 -7.15 -17.59 -15.06
N GLU A 178 -6.26 -18.35 -15.71
CA GLU A 178 -6.08 -19.78 -15.50
C GLU A 178 -5.51 -20.12 -14.12
N ILE A 179 -4.87 -19.15 -13.46
CA ILE A 179 -4.26 -19.32 -12.14
C ILE A 179 -4.85 -18.39 -11.07
N ALA A 180 -5.76 -17.49 -11.43
CA ALA A 180 -6.20 -16.40 -10.56
C ALA A 180 -6.83 -16.88 -9.23
N ASN A 181 -7.34 -18.11 -9.18
CA ASN A 181 -7.96 -18.74 -8.00
C ASN A 181 -7.11 -19.88 -7.41
N GLU A 182 -5.88 -20.05 -7.88
CA GLU A 182 -5.02 -21.15 -7.42
C GLU A 182 -4.33 -20.78 -6.11
N GLU A 183 -4.23 -21.76 -5.21
CA GLU A 183 -3.50 -21.61 -3.96
C GLU A 183 -2.03 -21.99 -4.13
N SER A 184 -1.16 -21.38 -3.32
CA SER A 184 0.25 -21.78 -3.28
C SER A 184 0.42 -23.21 -2.77
N ASP A 185 1.34 -23.96 -3.38
CA ASP A 185 1.75 -25.31 -2.97
C ASP A 185 3.16 -25.34 -2.33
N SER A 186 3.68 -24.17 -1.95
CA SER A 186 5.04 -24.00 -1.45
C SER A 186 5.07 -23.16 -0.17
N PRO A 187 5.95 -23.47 0.80
CA PRO A 187 6.20 -22.60 1.96
C PRO A 187 6.68 -21.18 1.59
N MET A 188 7.09 -20.98 0.32
CA MET A 188 7.49 -19.67 -0.20
C MET A 188 6.38 -18.95 -0.98
N GLY A 189 5.13 -19.40 -0.90
CA GLY A 189 3.99 -18.74 -1.53
C GLY A 189 4.00 -18.79 -3.08
N LYS A 190 4.57 -19.86 -3.66
CA LYS A 190 4.61 -20.11 -5.12
C LYS A 190 3.70 -21.25 -5.53
N ILE A 191 3.40 -21.33 -6.82
CA ILE A 191 2.77 -22.50 -7.44
C ILE A 191 3.80 -23.28 -8.27
N SER A 192 3.79 -24.60 -8.19
CA SER A 192 4.71 -25.47 -8.94
C SER A 192 4.31 -25.69 -10.39
N LYS A 193 3.01 -25.54 -10.70
CA LYS A 193 2.48 -25.78 -12.04
C LYS A 193 2.98 -24.76 -13.06
N PRO A 194 3.15 -25.15 -14.34
CA PRO A 194 3.44 -24.21 -15.41
C PRO A 194 2.37 -23.14 -15.51
N ILE A 195 2.79 -21.88 -15.58
CA ILE A 195 1.88 -20.73 -15.72
C ILE A 195 1.81 -20.35 -17.20
N PRO A 196 0.65 -20.51 -17.86
CA PRO A 196 0.48 -20.04 -19.22
C PRO A 196 0.55 -18.50 -19.25
N VAL A 197 1.33 -17.96 -20.19
CA VAL A 197 1.39 -16.51 -20.43
C VAL A 197 0.63 -16.20 -21.72
N GLY A 198 -0.63 -15.80 -21.56
CA GLY A 198 -1.54 -15.46 -22.65
C GLY A 198 -1.19 -14.16 -23.37
N ALA A 199 -1.90 -13.86 -24.46
CA ALA A 199 -1.69 -12.65 -25.26
C ALA A 199 -1.89 -11.35 -24.44
N ALA A 200 -2.91 -11.32 -23.58
CA ALA A 200 -3.21 -10.16 -22.74
C ALA A 200 -2.08 -9.83 -21.74
N ALA A 201 -1.48 -10.85 -21.11
CA ALA A 201 -0.30 -10.68 -20.26
C ALA A 201 0.90 -10.14 -21.05
N LYS A 202 1.20 -10.74 -22.22
CA LYS A 202 2.31 -10.31 -23.08
C LYS A 202 2.16 -8.87 -23.56
N SER A 203 0.97 -8.46 -23.98
CA SER A 203 0.67 -7.09 -24.39
C SER A 203 0.82 -6.07 -23.26
N ALA A 204 0.65 -6.50 -22.00
CA ALA A 204 0.89 -5.70 -20.82
C ALA A 204 2.34 -5.77 -20.31
N GLY A 205 3.23 -6.47 -21.02
CA GLY A 205 4.63 -6.65 -20.63
C GLY A 205 4.84 -7.62 -19.44
N LEU A 206 3.83 -8.44 -19.12
CA LEU A 206 3.86 -9.36 -17.99
C LEU A 206 4.36 -10.75 -18.39
N ASN A 207 5.01 -11.42 -17.45
CA ASN A 207 5.53 -12.78 -17.62
C ASN A 207 5.10 -13.71 -16.47
N SER A 208 5.56 -14.97 -16.48
CA SER A 208 5.19 -15.97 -15.47
C SER A 208 5.72 -15.66 -14.06
N GLN A 209 6.76 -14.83 -13.93
CA GLN A 209 7.22 -14.33 -12.64
C GLN A 209 6.25 -13.29 -12.08
N ASP A 210 5.67 -12.42 -12.92
CA ASP A 210 4.61 -11.49 -12.50
C ASP A 210 3.37 -12.23 -12.00
N ALA A 211 2.97 -13.28 -12.70
CA ALA A 211 1.88 -14.16 -12.27
C ALA A 211 2.11 -14.75 -10.88
N ASN A 212 3.29 -15.36 -10.65
CA ASN A 212 3.67 -15.89 -9.33
C ASN A 212 3.70 -14.79 -8.27
N GLY A 213 4.21 -13.61 -8.62
CA GLY A 213 4.35 -12.50 -7.71
C GLY A 213 3.00 -11.93 -7.28
N LEU A 214 2.07 -11.78 -8.22
CA LEU A 214 0.71 -11.37 -7.94
C LEU A 214 -0.02 -12.40 -7.06
N LEU A 215 0.09 -13.70 -7.37
CA LEU A 215 -0.48 -14.75 -6.51
C LEU A 215 0.13 -14.74 -5.10
N PHE A 216 1.45 -14.61 -5.01
CA PHE A 216 2.15 -14.51 -3.73
C PHE A 216 1.58 -13.35 -2.90
N ASP A 217 1.54 -12.14 -3.46
CA ASP A 217 1.06 -10.94 -2.76
C ASP A 217 -0.44 -10.99 -2.43
N ARG A 218 -1.26 -11.75 -3.18
CA ARG A 218 -2.68 -11.99 -2.89
C ARG A 218 -2.88 -12.65 -1.52
N ASP A 219 -1.98 -13.56 -1.16
CA ASP A 219 -2.19 -14.51 -0.06
C ASP A 219 -1.37 -14.17 1.20
N VAL A 220 -0.29 -13.39 1.06
CA VAL A 220 0.76 -13.32 2.09
C VAL A 220 0.91 -11.94 2.73
N VAL A 221 -0.07 -11.06 2.60
CA VAL A 221 -0.09 -9.76 3.30
C VAL A 221 -1.25 -9.73 4.29
N ALA A 222 -0.91 -9.58 5.56
CA ALA A 222 -1.87 -9.46 6.64
C ALA A 222 -2.12 -7.99 6.98
N PHE A 223 -3.39 -7.64 7.22
CA PHE A 223 -3.79 -6.39 7.84
C PHE A 223 -4.05 -6.63 9.34
N TYR A 224 -3.49 -5.78 10.19
CA TYR A 224 -3.69 -5.78 11.63
C TYR A 224 -4.25 -4.45 12.09
N GLY A 225 -5.14 -4.47 13.08
CA GLY A 225 -5.71 -3.27 13.69
C GLY A 225 -7.23 -3.24 13.68
N ASP A 226 -7.80 -2.16 14.21
CA ASP A 226 -9.24 -1.92 14.17
C ASP A 226 -9.64 -1.34 12.80
N PRO A 227 -10.37 -2.07 11.94
CA PRO A 227 -10.77 -1.57 10.62
C PRO A 227 -11.75 -0.39 10.68
N ALA A 228 -12.40 -0.13 11.83
CA ALA A 228 -13.29 1.01 12.00
C ALA A 228 -12.54 2.32 12.31
N TRP A 229 -11.25 2.26 12.67
CA TRP A 229 -10.45 3.46 12.83
C TRP A 229 -10.19 4.09 11.45
N ASP A 230 -10.72 5.29 11.22
CA ASP A 230 -10.47 6.08 10.00
C ASP A 230 -9.05 6.67 10.03
N ALA A 231 -8.05 5.80 9.87
CA ALA A 231 -6.67 6.20 9.72
C ALA A 231 -6.49 6.78 8.32
N ARG A 232 -6.65 8.10 8.21
CA ARG A 232 -6.63 8.84 6.95
C ARG A 232 -5.59 9.94 7.00
N LEU A 233 -4.82 10.07 5.92
CA LEU A 233 -3.92 11.20 5.76
C LEU A 233 -4.69 12.52 5.66
N ALA A 234 -4.08 13.61 6.12
CA ALA A 234 -4.69 14.92 5.98
C ALA A 234 -4.83 15.26 4.48
N ASN A 235 -5.91 15.95 4.10
CA ASN A 235 -6.13 16.36 2.71
C ASN A 235 -4.88 17.05 2.14
N GLY A 236 -4.51 16.65 0.93
CA GLY A 236 -3.35 17.14 0.21
C GLY A 236 -3.57 17.20 -1.30
N PRO A 237 -2.52 17.49 -2.08
CA PRO A 237 -2.59 17.50 -3.54
C PRO A 237 -2.98 16.12 -4.08
N LEU A 238 -3.90 16.10 -5.05
CA LEU A 238 -4.35 14.91 -5.77
C LEU A 238 -4.03 15.06 -7.26
N GLN A 239 -3.72 13.96 -7.94
CA GLN A 239 -3.49 13.95 -9.39
C GLN A 239 -4.79 14.08 -10.21
N TRP A 240 -5.93 13.72 -9.61
CA TRP A 240 -7.27 13.92 -10.16
C TRP A 240 -8.30 14.18 -9.07
N LYS A 241 -9.41 14.84 -9.41
CA LYS A 241 -10.60 14.94 -8.55
C LYS A 241 -11.60 13.84 -8.92
N GLU A 242 -12.29 13.31 -7.92
CA GLU A 242 -13.45 12.43 -8.12
C GLU A 242 -14.73 13.17 -7.71
N SER A 243 -15.77 13.04 -8.53
CA SER A 243 -17.14 13.38 -8.17
C SER A 243 -17.99 12.12 -8.32
N TRP A 244 -18.65 11.72 -7.24
CA TRP A 244 -19.47 10.52 -7.19
C TRP A 244 -20.92 10.88 -6.92
N LYS A 245 -21.81 10.22 -7.67
CA LYS A 245 -23.25 10.29 -7.44
C LYS A 245 -23.81 8.88 -7.52
N GLN A 246 -24.34 8.38 -6.41
CA GLN A 246 -25.16 7.17 -6.39
C GLN A 246 -26.64 7.54 -6.37
N GLU A 247 -27.42 6.86 -7.20
CA GLU A 247 -28.87 7.00 -7.29
C GLU A 247 -29.53 5.64 -6.98
N THR A 248 -30.83 5.64 -6.69
CA THR A 248 -31.59 4.40 -6.44
C THR A 248 -31.51 3.39 -7.59
N LYS A 249 -31.21 3.86 -8.82
CA LYS A 249 -31.12 3.05 -10.03
C LYS A 249 -29.75 3.09 -10.70
N GLY A 250 -28.67 3.22 -9.93
CA GLY A 250 -27.30 3.13 -10.44
C GLY A 250 -26.38 4.23 -9.91
N GLY A 251 -25.42 4.67 -10.71
CA GLY A 251 -24.48 5.70 -10.28
C GLY A 251 -23.59 6.21 -11.38
N SER A 252 -22.87 7.29 -11.07
CA SER A 252 -21.84 7.82 -11.97
C SER A 252 -20.63 8.35 -11.22
N LEU A 253 -19.46 8.03 -11.76
CA LEU A 253 -18.16 8.51 -11.34
C LEU A 253 -17.60 9.45 -12.40
N GLU A 254 -17.31 10.68 -12.02
CA GLU A 254 -16.60 11.66 -12.84
C GLU A 254 -15.19 11.87 -12.31
N ILE A 255 -14.20 11.80 -13.20
CA ILE A 255 -12.78 12.03 -12.92
C ILE A 255 -12.33 13.27 -13.66
N THR A 256 -11.81 14.25 -12.92
CA THR A 256 -11.20 15.45 -13.48
C THR A 256 -9.68 15.41 -13.28
N PRO A 257 -8.88 15.24 -14.34
CA PRO A 257 -7.41 15.33 -14.25
C PRO A 257 -6.96 16.69 -13.70
N LEU A 258 -6.00 16.72 -12.75
CA LEU A 258 -5.50 17.95 -12.12
C LEU A 258 -4.04 18.27 -12.44
N ALA A 259 -3.30 17.31 -13.04
CA ALA A 259 -1.88 17.46 -13.37
C ALA A 259 -1.61 17.36 -14.89
N GLY A 260 -2.59 17.72 -15.71
CA GLY A 260 -2.50 17.61 -17.17
C GLY A 260 -2.24 16.16 -17.61
N GLU A 261 -1.34 15.96 -18.58
CA GLU A 261 -1.01 14.64 -19.12
C GLU A 261 -0.46 13.66 -18.07
N SER A 262 0.15 14.17 -17.01
CA SER A 262 0.75 13.38 -15.93
C SER A 262 -0.26 12.87 -14.89
N SER A 263 -1.54 13.24 -14.98
CA SER A 263 -2.54 12.93 -13.95
C SER A 263 -2.71 11.43 -13.68
N PHE A 264 -2.39 10.57 -14.63
CA PHE A 264 -2.49 9.11 -14.49
C PHE A 264 -1.13 8.40 -14.52
N ALA A 265 -0.04 9.17 -14.47
CA ALA A 265 1.30 8.62 -14.33
C ALA A 265 1.59 8.33 -12.85
N PRO A 266 2.41 7.31 -12.53
CA PRO A 266 2.89 7.11 -11.16
C PRO A 266 3.60 8.38 -10.65
N ILE A 267 3.23 8.85 -9.46
CA ILE A 267 3.87 10.03 -8.85
C ILE A 267 5.35 9.76 -8.59
N ASN A 268 5.67 8.53 -8.23
CA ASN A 268 7.03 8.07 -8.01
C ASN A 268 7.15 6.59 -8.37
N THR A 269 8.25 6.24 -9.03
CA THR A 269 8.53 4.88 -9.53
C THR A 269 9.57 4.14 -8.68
N ASN A 270 10.02 4.73 -7.58
CA ASN A 270 10.87 4.06 -6.58
C ASN A 270 10.04 3.03 -5.81
N GLY A 271 10.47 1.76 -5.85
CA GLY A 271 9.74 0.63 -5.29
C GLY A 271 9.22 -0.32 -6.38
N SER A 272 8.99 -1.57 -6.00
CA SER A 272 8.56 -2.61 -6.96
C SER A 272 7.07 -2.52 -7.24
N GLN A 273 6.67 -2.72 -8.51
CA GLN A 273 5.26 -2.79 -8.91
C GLN A 273 4.40 -1.58 -8.46
N ARG A 274 5.01 -0.40 -8.36
CA ARG A 274 4.36 0.84 -7.90
C ARG A 274 3.61 1.55 -9.03
N GLY A 275 2.43 2.10 -8.71
CA GLY A 275 1.58 2.83 -9.64
C GLY A 275 0.70 1.96 -10.56
N HIS A 276 0.01 2.63 -11.49
CA HIS A 276 -0.86 2.04 -12.51
C HIS A 276 -2.04 1.21 -11.99
N ARG A 277 -2.45 1.43 -10.74
CA ARG A 277 -3.63 0.79 -10.18
C ARG A 277 -4.92 1.45 -10.70
N PRO A 278 -6.02 0.69 -10.85
CA PRO A 278 -7.30 1.24 -11.23
C PRO A 278 -7.76 2.30 -10.22
N ILE A 279 -8.59 3.22 -10.67
CA ILE A 279 -9.35 4.10 -9.78
C ILE A 279 -10.42 3.24 -9.10
N VAL A 280 -10.56 3.37 -7.77
CA VAL A 280 -11.56 2.63 -6.99
C VAL A 280 -12.57 3.60 -6.42
N ARG A 281 -13.86 3.30 -6.56
CA ARG A 281 -14.91 4.06 -5.90
C ARG A 281 -15.84 3.15 -5.13
N PHE A 282 -15.82 3.28 -3.81
CA PHE A 282 -16.77 2.64 -2.91
C PHE A 282 -18.16 3.28 -3.02
N PHE A 283 -19.19 2.46 -2.88
CA PHE A 283 -20.58 2.86 -2.93
C PHE A 283 -21.10 3.24 -1.54
N ASP A 284 -22.06 4.15 -1.52
CA ASP A 284 -22.75 4.58 -0.31
C ASP A 284 -23.77 3.51 0.16
N HIS A 285 -24.24 2.66 -0.77
CA HIS A 285 -25.09 1.50 -0.51
C HIS A 285 -24.85 0.39 -1.54
N ARG A 286 -25.17 -0.86 -1.17
CA ARG A 286 -25.00 -2.03 -2.06
C ARG A 286 -25.99 -2.02 -3.22
N ILE A 287 -25.55 -2.56 -4.35
CA ILE A 287 -26.37 -2.82 -5.54
C ILE A 287 -26.35 -4.30 -5.89
N ASP A 288 -27.31 -4.77 -6.69
CA ASP A 288 -27.23 -6.10 -7.29
C ASP A 288 -26.26 -6.08 -8.49
N PRO A 289 -25.09 -6.75 -8.41
CA PRO A 289 -24.12 -6.74 -9.49
C PRO A 289 -24.63 -7.43 -10.77
N ALA A 290 -25.59 -8.37 -10.67
CA ALA A 290 -26.16 -9.04 -11.84
C ALA A 290 -27.08 -8.12 -12.66
N SER A 291 -27.59 -7.05 -12.05
CA SER A 291 -28.46 -6.07 -12.70
C SER A 291 -27.72 -4.97 -13.46
N VAL A 292 -26.39 -4.90 -13.31
CA VAL A 292 -25.58 -3.77 -13.80
C VAL A 292 -25.61 -3.65 -15.32
N LYS A 293 -25.87 -2.43 -15.80
CA LYS A 293 -25.70 -2.06 -17.21
C LYS A 293 -24.93 -0.74 -17.31
N ILE A 294 -23.74 -0.78 -17.88
CA ILE A 294 -22.92 0.41 -18.14
C ILE A 294 -23.58 1.23 -19.25
N THR A 295 -23.90 2.49 -18.96
CA THR A 295 -24.58 3.41 -19.89
C THR A 295 -23.62 4.42 -20.52
N GLU A 296 -22.48 4.69 -19.89
CA GLU A 296 -21.45 5.60 -20.42
C GLU A 296 -20.06 5.02 -20.24
N ARG A 297 -19.23 5.19 -21.28
CA ARG A 297 -17.81 4.81 -21.30
C ARG A 297 -17.52 3.33 -21.02
N ALA A 298 -18.36 2.44 -21.57
CA ALA A 298 -18.10 1.00 -21.56
C ALA A 298 -16.76 0.62 -22.24
N ASP A 299 -16.25 1.46 -23.15
CA ASP A 299 -14.93 1.32 -23.77
C ASP A 299 -13.78 1.29 -22.75
N LEU A 300 -13.96 1.94 -21.58
CA LEU A 300 -12.99 1.94 -20.50
C LEU A 300 -12.98 0.64 -19.68
N LYS A 301 -13.91 -0.28 -19.96
CA LYS A 301 -14.05 -1.58 -19.28
C LYS A 301 -14.08 -1.46 -17.74
N PRO A 302 -14.94 -0.61 -17.16
CA PRO A 302 -15.09 -0.57 -15.71
C PRO A 302 -15.62 -1.92 -15.20
N VAL A 303 -15.13 -2.34 -14.03
CA VAL A 303 -15.67 -3.46 -13.27
C VAL A 303 -16.54 -2.89 -12.16
N ILE A 304 -17.79 -3.30 -12.10
CA ILE A 304 -18.76 -2.82 -11.12
C ILE A 304 -19.21 -4.03 -10.31
N THR A 305 -19.02 -3.98 -9.01
CA THR A 305 -19.43 -5.02 -8.05
C THR A 305 -20.67 -4.56 -7.31
N ASP A 306 -21.01 -5.24 -6.22
CA ASP A 306 -22.11 -4.87 -5.33
C ASP A 306 -21.81 -3.64 -4.47
N ASP A 307 -20.55 -3.34 -4.15
CA ASP A 307 -20.18 -2.25 -3.25
C ASP A 307 -19.02 -1.34 -3.72
N PHE A 308 -18.42 -1.59 -4.89
CA PHE A 308 -17.45 -0.69 -5.49
C PHE A 308 -17.40 -0.75 -7.02
N LEU A 309 -16.74 0.25 -7.60
CA LEU A 309 -16.37 0.33 -9.00
C LEU A 309 -14.84 0.37 -9.12
N LEU A 310 -14.27 -0.45 -10.00
CA LEU A 310 -12.89 -0.33 -10.48
C LEU A 310 -12.89 0.21 -11.90
N LEU A 311 -12.22 1.33 -12.11
CA LEU A 311 -11.99 1.91 -13.42
C LEU A 311 -10.52 1.73 -13.78
N PRO A 312 -10.19 0.92 -14.81
CA PRO A 312 -8.82 0.84 -15.32
C PRO A 312 -8.24 2.24 -15.53
N LEU A 313 -7.03 2.45 -15.02
CA LEU A 313 -6.41 3.77 -15.04
C LEU A 313 -6.20 4.21 -16.51
N PRO A 314 -6.75 5.36 -16.95
CA PRO A 314 -6.60 5.78 -18.32
C PRO A 314 -5.14 6.02 -18.69
N ALA A 315 -4.72 5.58 -19.88
CA ALA A 315 -3.34 5.73 -20.34
C ALA A 315 -2.92 7.20 -20.55
N LYS A 316 -3.89 8.10 -20.82
CA LYS A 316 -3.68 9.53 -21.01
C LYS A 316 -4.84 10.31 -20.41
N ALA A 317 -4.54 11.49 -19.87
CA ALA A 317 -5.55 12.47 -19.51
C ALA A 317 -5.97 13.27 -20.76
N SER A 318 -7.18 13.00 -21.28
CA SER A 318 -7.75 13.75 -22.41
C SER A 318 -8.90 14.69 -21.99
N GLY A 319 -8.87 15.15 -20.73
CA GLY A 319 -9.93 15.93 -20.10
C GLY A 319 -10.75 15.12 -19.09
N PRO A 320 -11.82 15.71 -18.54
CA PRO A 320 -12.72 15.00 -17.65
C PRO A 320 -13.33 13.77 -18.33
N LEU A 321 -13.49 12.70 -17.57
CA LEU A 321 -14.19 11.49 -18.03
C LEU A 321 -15.28 11.14 -17.03
N ARG A 322 -16.36 10.54 -17.53
CA ARG A 322 -17.48 10.08 -16.72
C ARG A 322 -17.84 8.65 -17.10
N VAL A 323 -17.96 7.80 -16.09
CA VAL A 323 -18.51 6.44 -16.20
C VAL A 323 -19.86 6.45 -15.50
N ALA A 324 -20.88 5.93 -16.16
CA ALA A 324 -22.22 5.82 -15.60
C ALA A 324 -22.79 4.43 -15.86
N PHE A 325 -23.62 3.97 -14.93
CA PHE A 325 -24.29 2.68 -15.02
C PHE A 325 -25.66 2.74 -14.36
N THR A 326 -26.51 1.77 -14.72
CA THR A 326 -27.77 1.47 -14.03
C THR A 326 -27.65 0.16 -13.29
N ALA A 327 -28.32 0.04 -12.14
CA ALA A 327 -28.42 -1.18 -11.35
C ALA A 327 -29.65 -1.09 -10.42
N THR A 328 -30.13 -2.22 -9.91
CA THR A 328 -31.10 -2.28 -8.81
C THR A 328 -30.37 -2.31 -7.47
N ALA A 329 -31.04 -1.90 -6.40
CA ALA A 329 -30.54 -2.11 -5.05
C ALA A 329 -30.35 -3.61 -4.77
N ALA A 330 -29.38 -3.95 -3.92
CA ALA A 330 -29.29 -5.31 -3.37
C ALA A 330 -30.51 -5.59 -2.47
N GLU A 331 -30.99 -6.84 -2.48
CA GLU A 331 -32.04 -7.30 -1.55
C GLU A 331 -31.54 -7.38 -0.10
#